data_AF-A0A942S3B7-F1
#
_entry.id   AF-A0A942S3B7-F1
#
_cell.length_a   1.000
_cell.length_b   1.000
_cell.length_c   1.000
_cell.angle_alpha   90.00
_cell.angle_beta   90.00
_cell.angle_gamma   90.00
#
_symmetry.space_group_name_H-M   'P 1'
#
loop_
_entity.id
_entity.type
_entity.pdbx_description
1 polymer ?
#
loop_
_entity_poly.entity_id
_entity_poly.type
_entity_poly.pdbx_seq_one_letter_code
_entity_poly.pdbx_strand_id
1 'polypeptide(L)'
;FLRVDHDFRYYRLLSLNNRLVFRTFVGLAVPYGNSSEMPFERSFFAGGANGMRGWQYKQLGPGTFKDTLNIERIGDIQLEFNAEYRFPIYDYLKGALFFDAGNIWTLKEIENLPGGAFKLDKFYKDFAIDAGIGFRFDLSFFVFRLDAAVPLRDPSELPADRWQFDNIRLKRFVWNFGIGYPF
;
A
#
# COMPACT_ATOMS: atom_id res chain seq x y z
N PHE A 1 -20.93 -5.93 -12.52
CA PHE A 1 -19.54 -6.20 -12.13
C PHE A 1 -19.54 -7.15 -10.95
N LEU A 2 -18.55 -8.02 -10.85
CA LEU A 2 -18.29 -8.88 -9.71
C LEU A 2 -17.07 -8.33 -8.98
N ARG A 3 -17.13 -8.18 -7.67
CA ARG A 3 -15.97 -7.78 -6.86
C ARG A 3 -15.86 -8.71 -5.68
N VAL A 4 -14.66 -9.23 -5.48
CA VAL A 4 -14.29 -10.08 -4.35
C VAL A 4 -13.04 -9.46 -3.72
N ASP A 5 -13.07 -9.27 -2.41
CA ASP A 5 -11.89 -8.88 -1.66
C ASP A 5 -11.80 -9.65 -0.34
N HIS A 6 -10.56 -9.84 0.11
CA HIS A 6 -10.21 -10.53 1.33
C HIS A 6 -9.12 -9.75 2.07
N ASP A 7 -9.41 -9.37 3.32
CA ASP A 7 -8.46 -8.74 4.24
C ASP A 7 -8.15 -9.74 5.38
N PHE A 8 -6.95 -10.29 5.36
CA PHE A 8 -6.46 -11.19 6.40
C PHE A 8 -5.50 -10.46 7.32
N ARG A 9 -5.73 -10.59 8.64
CA ARG A 9 -4.89 -9.97 9.68
C ARG A 9 -4.47 -10.99 10.70
N TYR A 10 -3.16 -11.02 10.97
CA TYR A 10 -2.57 -11.91 11.96
C TYR A 10 -1.78 -11.11 12.99
N TYR A 11 -2.09 -11.32 14.27
CA TYR A 11 -1.47 -10.63 15.39
C TYR A 11 -0.68 -11.65 16.22
N ARG A 12 0.63 -11.43 16.33
CA ARG A 12 1.50 -12.22 17.20
C ARG A 12 1.97 -11.36 18.37
N LEU A 13 1.59 -11.77 19.57
CA LEU A 13 2.11 -11.19 20.81
C LEU A 13 3.47 -11.83 21.09
N LEU A 14 4.53 -11.01 21.08
CA LEU A 14 5.89 -11.48 21.39
C LEU A 14 6.18 -11.34 22.90
N SER A 15 5.57 -10.35 23.54
CA SER A 15 5.61 -10.11 24.98
C SER A 15 4.37 -9.29 25.37
N LEU A 16 4.21 -8.92 26.64
CA LEU A 16 3.07 -8.12 27.14
C LEU A 16 2.87 -6.84 26.33
N ASN A 17 3.96 -6.18 25.93
CA ASN A 17 3.91 -4.87 25.27
C ASN A 17 4.40 -4.86 23.83
N ASN A 18 4.96 -5.97 23.33
CA ASN A 18 5.52 -6.07 21.98
C ASN A 18 4.59 -6.90 21.08
N ARG A 19 4.20 -6.34 19.93
CA ARG A 19 3.26 -6.97 19.00
C ARG A 19 3.78 -6.90 17.58
N LEU A 20 3.69 -8.03 16.89
CA LEU A 20 3.93 -8.11 15.46
C LEU A 20 2.57 -8.28 14.77
N VAL A 21 2.30 -7.48 13.77
CA VAL A 21 1.04 -7.50 13.02
C VAL A 21 1.35 -7.70 11.55
N PHE A 22 0.64 -8.64 10.94
CA PHE A 22 0.69 -8.87 9.51
C PHE A 22 -0.69 -8.63 8.93
N ARG A 23 -0.74 -7.96 7.78
CA ARG A 23 -1.94 -7.84 6.96
C ARG A 23 -1.64 -8.34 5.56
N THR A 24 -2.61 -9.02 4.97
CA THR A 24 -2.59 -9.37 3.56
C THR A 24 -3.94 -9.02 2.98
N PHE A 25 -3.94 -8.24 1.91
CA PHE A 25 -5.13 -7.85 1.19
C PHE A 25 -5.06 -8.38 -0.24
N VAL A 26 -6.13 -9.05 -0.67
CA VAL A 26 -6.29 -9.55 -2.03
C VAL A 26 -7.64 -9.11 -2.54
N GLY A 27 -7.65 -8.39 -3.66
CA GLY A 27 -8.85 -7.90 -4.33
C GLY A 27 -8.86 -8.29 -5.80
N LEU A 28 -10.02 -8.70 -6.30
CA LEU A 28 -10.30 -8.97 -7.71
C LEU A 28 -11.68 -8.42 -8.07
N ALA A 29 -11.72 -7.56 -9.07
CA ALA A 29 -12.91 -6.95 -9.61
C ALA A 29 -12.99 -7.22 -11.11
N VAL A 30 -14.09 -7.83 -11.55
CA VAL A 30 -14.31 -8.21 -12.94
C VAL A 30 -15.56 -7.49 -13.44
N PRO A 31 -15.46 -6.59 -14.42
CA PRO A 31 -16.63 -6.00 -15.05
C PRO A 31 -17.37 -7.09 -15.85
N TYR A 32 -18.69 -7.09 -15.81
CA TYR A 32 -19.54 -8.03 -16.57
C TYR A 32 -20.77 -7.31 -17.11
N GLY A 33 -21.33 -7.83 -18.21
CA GLY A 33 -22.49 -7.25 -18.88
C GLY A 33 -22.10 -6.12 -19.83
N ASN A 34 -22.76 -4.97 -19.72
CA ASN A 34 -22.63 -3.85 -20.65
C ASN A 34 -21.42 -2.92 -20.39
N SER A 35 -20.57 -3.24 -19.40
CA SER A 35 -19.37 -2.43 -19.10
C SER A 35 -18.11 -3.21 -19.41
N SER A 36 -17.19 -2.61 -20.16
CA SER A 36 -15.85 -3.13 -20.43
C SER A 36 -14.85 -2.83 -19.30
N GLU A 37 -15.19 -1.90 -18.40
CA GLU A 37 -14.31 -1.39 -17.35
C GLU A 37 -15.06 -1.33 -16.00
N MET A 38 -14.31 -1.35 -14.91
CA MET A 38 -14.85 -1.17 -13.56
C MET A 38 -15.18 0.31 -13.30
N PRO A 39 -16.37 0.63 -12.75
CA PRO A 39 -16.66 1.98 -12.27
C PRO A 39 -15.63 2.43 -11.24
N PHE A 40 -15.23 3.69 -11.32
CA PHE A 40 -14.13 4.26 -10.51
C PHE A 40 -14.31 4.03 -9.00
N GLU A 41 -15.54 4.15 -8.49
CA GLU A 41 -15.87 3.99 -7.07
C GLU A 41 -15.79 2.53 -6.59
N ARG A 42 -15.76 1.57 -7.53
CA ARG A 42 -15.76 0.14 -7.25
C ARG A 42 -14.40 -0.50 -7.53
N SER A 43 -13.54 0.18 -8.28
CA SER A 43 -12.16 -0.23 -8.52
C SER A 43 -11.32 -0.18 -7.24
N PHE A 44 -10.23 -0.92 -7.26
CA PHE A 44 -9.23 -0.90 -6.20
C PHE A 44 -8.23 0.23 -6.41
N PHE A 45 -7.55 0.61 -5.35
CA PHE A 45 -6.50 1.62 -5.37
C PHE A 45 -5.44 1.24 -4.34
N ALA A 46 -4.21 1.72 -4.55
CA ALA A 46 -3.14 1.60 -3.57
C ALA A 46 -2.51 2.97 -3.26
N GLY A 47 -1.93 3.06 -2.07
CA GLY A 47 -1.36 4.29 -1.52
C GLY A 47 -2.21 4.88 -0.39
N GLY A 48 -1.53 5.44 0.61
CA GLY A 48 -2.13 6.11 1.77
C GLY A 48 -1.90 5.39 3.11
N ALA A 49 -2.44 5.98 4.17
CA ALA A 49 -2.09 5.66 5.58
C ALA A 49 -2.39 4.22 6.06
N ASN A 50 -3.22 3.46 5.35
CA ASN A 50 -3.72 2.14 5.79
C ASN A 50 -3.33 0.98 4.87
N GLY A 51 -2.57 1.25 3.81
CA GLY A 51 -2.10 0.24 2.85
C GLY A 51 -0.63 0.47 2.56
N MET A 52 -0.34 1.05 1.40
CA MET A 52 1.01 1.42 0.98
C MET A 52 1.38 2.82 1.47
N ARG A 53 2.00 2.93 2.65
CA ARG A 53 2.20 4.23 3.33
C ARG A 53 3.24 5.12 2.67
N GLY A 54 4.17 4.55 1.92
CA GLY A 54 5.19 5.27 1.15
C GLY A 54 4.66 5.98 -0.09
N TRP A 55 3.37 5.82 -0.41
CA TRP A 55 2.70 6.48 -1.53
C TRP A 55 1.55 7.35 -1.03
N GLN A 56 1.32 8.48 -1.71
CA GLN A 56 0.14 9.28 -1.46
C GLN A 56 -1.14 8.49 -1.81
N TYR A 57 -2.26 8.94 -1.27
CA TYR A 57 -3.55 8.29 -1.47
C TYR A 57 -3.87 8.12 -2.98
N LYS A 58 -4.15 6.88 -3.39
CA LYS A 58 -4.45 6.51 -4.79
C LYS A 58 -3.36 6.84 -5.81
N GLN A 59 -2.11 6.94 -5.37
CA GLN A 59 -0.96 7.22 -6.23
C GLN A 59 0.01 6.04 -6.30
N LEU A 60 -0.48 4.81 -6.28
CA LEU A 60 0.35 3.65 -6.64
C LEU A 60 -0.29 2.84 -7.77
N GLY A 61 0.56 2.32 -8.67
CA GLY A 61 0.18 1.46 -9.79
C GLY A 61 -0.45 2.23 -10.95
N PRO A 62 -1.29 1.55 -11.77
CA PRO A 62 -1.34 0.10 -11.90
C PRO A 62 -0.04 -0.48 -12.48
N GLY A 63 0.41 -1.62 -12.00
CA GLY A 63 1.62 -2.31 -12.48
C GLY A 63 2.85 -1.39 -12.48
N THR A 64 3.46 -1.22 -13.64
CA THR A 64 4.62 -0.33 -13.85
C THR A 64 4.24 1.02 -14.47
N PHE A 65 2.94 1.36 -14.50
CA PHE A 65 2.49 2.61 -15.10
C PHE A 65 3.09 3.80 -14.37
N LYS A 66 3.74 4.69 -15.14
CA LYS A 66 4.31 5.94 -14.64
C LYS A 66 3.37 7.08 -15.01
N ASP A 67 2.75 7.63 -13.99
CA ASP A 67 1.91 8.81 -14.14
C ASP A 67 2.76 10.08 -14.27
N THR A 68 2.32 10.98 -15.15
CA THR A 68 2.93 12.30 -15.39
C THR A 68 2.00 13.45 -15.01
N LEU A 69 0.72 13.16 -14.73
CA LEU A 69 -0.34 14.15 -14.51
C LEU A 69 -0.85 14.20 -13.06
N ASN A 70 -0.31 13.35 -12.18
CA ASN A 70 -0.66 13.23 -10.77
C ASN A 70 -2.16 12.94 -10.54
N ILE A 71 -2.70 12.05 -11.37
CA ILE A 71 -4.09 11.63 -11.35
C ILE A 71 -4.31 10.44 -10.41
N GLU A 72 -5.54 10.30 -9.89
CA GLU A 72 -5.92 9.13 -9.09
C GLU A 72 -5.86 7.87 -9.93
N ARG A 73 -5.31 6.81 -9.35
CA ARG A 73 -5.05 5.54 -10.04
C ARG A 73 -5.89 4.43 -9.45
N ILE A 74 -6.40 3.61 -10.35
CA ILE A 74 -7.27 2.51 -10.02
C ILE A 74 -6.86 1.23 -10.74
N GLY A 75 -7.30 0.10 -10.21
CA GLY A 75 -7.09 -1.21 -10.78
C GLY A 75 -8.25 -2.16 -10.50
N ASP A 76 -8.25 -3.26 -11.25
CA ASP A 76 -9.18 -4.37 -11.11
C ASP A 76 -8.67 -5.40 -10.11
N ILE A 77 -7.35 -5.49 -9.94
CA ILE A 77 -6.67 -6.41 -9.01
C ILE A 77 -5.89 -5.58 -8.00
N GLN A 78 -5.91 -5.98 -6.73
CA GLN A 78 -5.07 -5.40 -5.69
C GLN A 78 -4.43 -6.52 -4.87
N LEU A 79 -3.12 -6.42 -4.66
CA LEU A 79 -2.38 -7.29 -3.74
C LEU A 79 -1.56 -6.39 -2.83
N GLU A 80 -1.79 -6.50 -1.53
CA GLU A 80 -0.99 -5.80 -0.51
C GLU A 80 -0.59 -6.75 0.61
N PHE A 81 0.59 -6.53 1.14
CA PHE A 81 1.17 -7.19 2.28
C PHE A 81 1.79 -6.13 3.18
N ASN A 82 1.41 -6.13 4.45
CA ASN A 82 1.95 -5.21 5.44
C ASN A 82 2.49 -6.01 6.62
N ALA A 83 3.66 -5.62 7.10
CA ALA A 83 4.23 -6.11 8.35
C ALA A 83 4.52 -4.91 9.26
N GLU A 84 4.04 -4.94 10.49
CA GLU A 84 4.23 -3.87 11.47
C GLU A 84 4.65 -4.45 12.82
N TYR A 85 5.82 -4.02 13.31
CA TYR A 85 6.31 -4.31 14.65
C TYR A 85 6.04 -3.11 15.57
N ARG A 86 5.21 -3.32 16.59
CA ARG A 86 4.81 -2.33 17.59
C ARG A 86 5.52 -2.62 18.91
N PHE A 87 6.14 -1.60 19.48
CA PHE A 87 6.88 -1.69 20.75
C PHE A 87 6.55 -0.49 21.66
N PRO A 88 6.59 -0.66 22.99
CA PRO A 88 6.33 0.44 23.92
C PRO A 88 7.52 1.43 23.93
N ILE A 89 7.22 2.72 24.00
CA ILE A 89 8.22 3.77 24.30
C ILE A 89 7.93 4.35 25.69
N TYR A 90 6.66 4.66 25.94
CA TYR A 90 6.14 5.13 27.23
C TYR A 90 4.69 4.65 27.39
N ASP A 91 4.07 4.84 28.56
CA ASP A 91 2.75 4.27 28.88
C ASP A 91 1.68 4.56 27.82
N TYR A 92 1.61 5.81 27.35
CA TYR A 92 0.68 6.27 26.31
C TYR A 92 1.31 6.33 24.90
N LEU A 93 2.60 6.02 24.75
CA LEU A 93 3.34 6.18 23.49
C LEU A 93 3.95 4.85 23.04
N LYS A 94 3.54 4.36 21.87
CA LYS A 94 4.11 3.17 21.25
C LYS A 94 4.81 3.57 19.95
N GLY A 95 5.96 2.95 19.69
CA GLY A 95 6.64 3.02 18.41
C GLY A 95 6.14 1.92 17.49
N ALA A 96 6.27 2.15 16.18
CA ALA A 96 6.02 1.16 15.14
C ALA A 96 7.15 1.21 14.11
N LEU A 97 7.65 0.04 13.72
CA LEU A 97 8.44 -0.13 12.49
C LEU A 97 7.58 -0.90 11.52
N PHE A 98 7.55 -0.48 10.27
CA PHE A 98 6.72 -1.16 9.28
C PHE A 98 7.37 -1.30 7.92
N PHE A 99 6.86 -2.28 7.19
CA PHE A 99 7.22 -2.63 5.84
C PHE A 99 5.95 -2.95 5.07
N ASP A 100 5.73 -2.28 3.96
CA ASP A 100 4.56 -2.45 3.12
C ASP A 100 5.00 -2.84 1.71
N ALA A 101 4.32 -3.81 1.13
CA ALA A 101 4.56 -4.27 -0.23
C ALA A 101 3.23 -4.50 -0.94
N GLY A 102 3.07 -3.94 -2.13
CA GLY A 102 1.81 -4.08 -2.84
C GLY A 102 1.77 -3.39 -4.18
N ASN A 103 0.72 -3.66 -4.94
CA ASN A 103 0.37 -2.93 -6.15
C ASN A 103 -1.10 -3.19 -6.53
N ILE A 104 -1.58 -2.43 -7.50
CA ILE A 104 -2.82 -2.68 -8.22
C ILE A 104 -2.51 -2.96 -9.69
N TRP A 105 -3.43 -3.63 -10.39
CA TRP A 105 -3.30 -3.90 -11.83
C TRP A 105 -4.65 -3.84 -12.51
N THR A 106 -4.66 -3.64 -13.82
CA THR A 106 -5.84 -3.84 -14.66
C THR A 106 -5.92 -5.29 -15.13
N LEU A 107 -7.12 -5.82 -15.38
CA LEU A 107 -7.30 -7.18 -15.91
C LEU A 107 -6.83 -7.32 -17.34
N LYS A 108 -6.89 -6.23 -18.10
CA LYS A 108 -6.55 -6.18 -19.52
C LYS A 108 -5.61 -5.01 -19.78
N GLU A 109 -4.88 -5.09 -20.89
CA GLU A 109 -4.11 -3.96 -21.39
C GLU A 109 -5.05 -2.84 -21.82
N ILE A 110 -4.75 -1.63 -21.38
CA ILE A 110 -5.45 -0.39 -21.72
C ILE A 110 -4.41 0.51 -22.38
N GLU A 111 -4.70 1.01 -23.57
CA GLU A 111 -3.74 1.74 -24.42
C GLU A 111 -3.09 2.93 -23.70
N ASN A 112 -3.88 3.60 -22.87
CA ASN A 112 -3.54 4.76 -22.07
C ASN A 112 -2.92 4.43 -20.69
N LEU A 113 -2.75 3.14 -20.34
CA LEU A 113 -2.10 2.67 -19.12
C LEU A 113 -1.03 1.58 -19.42
N PRO A 114 0.04 1.91 -20.17
CA PRO A 114 1.05 0.95 -20.55
C PRO A 114 1.71 0.31 -19.32
N GLY A 115 1.77 -1.03 -19.31
CA GLY A 115 2.35 -1.80 -18.21
C GLY A 115 1.46 -1.94 -16.98
N GLY A 116 0.20 -1.50 -17.05
CA GLY A 116 -0.78 -1.64 -15.96
C GLY A 116 -1.43 -3.02 -15.86
N ALA A 117 -1.41 -3.81 -16.94
CA ALA A 117 -2.09 -5.10 -16.98
C ALA A 117 -1.40 -6.17 -16.12
N PHE A 118 -2.21 -6.95 -15.39
CA PHE A 118 -1.73 -8.06 -14.61
C PHE A 118 -1.20 -9.18 -15.50
N LYS A 119 0.04 -9.61 -15.26
CA LYS A 119 0.68 -10.71 -15.99
C LYS A 119 1.26 -11.70 -14.98
N LEU A 120 0.76 -12.94 -14.99
CA LEU A 120 1.18 -13.99 -14.03
C LEU A 120 2.69 -14.28 -14.04
N ASP A 121 3.37 -14.08 -15.17
CA ASP A 121 4.82 -14.26 -15.33
C ASP A 121 5.65 -13.06 -14.86
N LYS A 122 5.03 -11.90 -14.59
CA LYS A 122 5.72 -10.63 -14.28
C LYS A 122 5.21 -9.89 -13.06
N PHE A 123 4.02 -10.16 -12.54
CA PHE A 123 3.38 -9.38 -11.47
C PHE A 123 4.26 -9.22 -10.22
N TYR A 124 5.05 -10.24 -9.87
CA TYR A 124 5.96 -10.19 -8.73
C TYR A 124 7.07 -9.11 -8.91
N LYS A 125 7.41 -8.78 -10.15
CA LYS A 125 8.34 -7.68 -10.50
C LYS A 125 7.70 -6.32 -10.39
N ASP A 126 6.39 -6.23 -10.26
CA ASP A 126 5.68 -4.95 -10.22
C ASP A 126 5.38 -4.52 -8.78
N PHE A 127 5.70 -5.31 -7.76
CA PHE A 127 5.46 -4.90 -6.37
C PHE A 127 6.19 -3.61 -5.99
N ALA A 128 5.44 -2.62 -5.53
CA ALA A 128 6.04 -1.49 -4.84
C ALA A 128 6.36 -1.90 -3.40
N ILE A 129 7.44 -1.36 -2.85
CA ILE A 129 7.87 -1.64 -1.48
C ILE A 129 8.20 -0.32 -0.78
N ASP A 130 7.63 -0.12 0.41
CA ASP A 130 8.03 0.96 1.31
C ASP A 130 8.36 0.43 2.70
N ALA A 131 9.06 1.27 3.45
CA ALA A 131 9.28 1.05 4.87
C ALA A 131 9.20 2.38 5.60
N GLY A 132 8.96 2.30 6.90
CA GLY A 132 8.85 3.50 7.70
C GLY A 132 8.80 3.27 9.18
N ILE A 133 8.70 4.39 9.88
CA ILE A 133 8.55 4.45 11.33
C ILE A 133 7.25 5.15 11.67
N GLY A 134 6.65 4.75 12.77
CA GLY A 134 5.38 5.26 13.23
C GLY A 134 5.35 5.50 14.73
N PHE A 135 4.52 6.45 15.13
CA PHE A 135 4.19 6.70 16.52
C PHE A 135 2.68 6.50 16.72
N ARG A 136 2.34 5.89 17.86
CA ARG A 136 0.96 5.60 18.27
C ARG A 136 0.74 6.22 19.65
N PHE A 137 -0.10 7.24 19.75
CA PHE A 137 -0.47 7.87 21.01
C PHE A 137 -1.81 7.30 21.48
N ASP A 138 -1.77 6.55 22.57
CA ASP A 138 -2.90 5.82 23.14
C ASP A 138 -3.59 6.69 24.21
N LEU A 139 -4.67 7.38 23.82
CA LEU A 139 -5.37 8.34 24.68
C LEU A 139 -6.59 7.74 25.39
N SER A 140 -6.56 6.43 25.68
CA SER A 140 -7.65 5.65 26.32
C SER A 140 -8.93 5.46 25.49
N PHE A 141 -9.40 6.47 24.76
CA PHE A 141 -10.64 6.40 23.95
C PHE A 141 -10.38 6.23 22.45
N PHE A 142 -9.22 6.67 21.93
CA PHE A 142 -8.75 6.36 20.59
C PHE A 142 -7.21 6.45 20.54
N VAL A 143 -6.64 5.93 19.45
CA VAL A 143 -5.20 5.98 19.18
C VAL A 143 -4.91 6.98 18.05
N PHE A 144 -4.02 7.94 18.27
CA PHE A 144 -3.49 8.79 17.19
C PHE A 144 -2.28 8.13 16.54
N ARG A 145 -2.15 8.35 15.23
CA ARG A 145 -1.11 7.79 14.38
C ARG A 145 -0.35 8.87 13.65
N LEU A 146 0.97 8.83 13.75
CA LEU A 146 1.87 9.61 12.91
C LEU A 146 2.89 8.66 12.30
N ASP A 147 2.80 8.45 10.99
CA ASP A 147 3.67 7.54 10.24
C ASP A 147 4.49 8.32 9.22
N ALA A 148 5.79 8.01 9.15
CA ALA A 148 6.71 8.51 8.15
C ALA A 148 7.23 7.32 7.35
N ALA A 149 6.87 7.26 6.07
CA ALA A 149 7.22 6.16 5.18
C ALA A 149 8.05 6.66 4.00
N VAL A 150 8.93 5.82 3.48
CA VAL A 150 9.72 6.11 2.28
C VAL A 150 9.60 4.94 1.29
N PRO A 151 9.31 5.22 0.01
CA PRO A 151 9.30 4.19 -1.02
C PRO A 151 10.74 3.69 -1.27
N LEU A 152 10.96 2.40 -1.01
CA LEU A 152 12.24 1.71 -1.23
C LEU A 152 12.31 1.08 -2.61
N ARG A 153 11.16 0.68 -3.17
CA ARG A 153 11.04 0.13 -4.52
C ARG A 153 9.87 0.74 -5.24
N ASP A 154 10.13 1.42 -6.36
CA ASP A 154 9.11 2.00 -7.23
C ASP A 154 9.05 1.24 -8.56
N PRO A 155 7.93 0.54 -8.86
CA PRO A 155 7.80 -0.24 -10.08
C PRO A 155 7.61 0.62 -11.34
N SER A 156 7.26 1.90 -11.19
CA SER A 156 7.08 2.83 -12.32
C SER A 156 8.40 3.30 -12.92
N GLU A 157 9.50 3.11 -12.20
CA GLU A 157 10.84 3.44 -12.66
C GLU A 157 11.45 2.34 -13.55
N LEU A 158 12.48 2.74 -14.32
CA LEU A 158 13.22 1.83 -15.17
C LEU A 158 13.79 0.66 -14.35
N PRO A 159 13.91 -0.56 -14.90
CA PRO A 159 14.34 -1.74 -14.15
C PRO A 159 15.61 -1.57 -13.30
N ALA A 160 16.58 -0.78 -13.78
CA ALA A 160 17.82 -0.48 -13.07
C ALA A 160 17.61 0.44 -11.85
N ASP A 161 16.61 1.31 -11.89
CA ASP A 161 16.34 2.37 -10.90
C ASP A 161 15.13 2.08 -10.01
N ARG A 162 14.53 0.88 -10.12
CA ARG A 162 13.37 0.51 -9.28
C ARG A 162 13.71 0.53 -7.81
N TRP A 163 14.92 0.11 -7.45
CA TRP A 163 15.40 0.21 -6.08
C TRP A 163 15.92 1.61 -5.81
N GLN A 164 15.36 2.22 -4.79
CA GLN A 164 15.45 3.66 -4.57
C GLN A 164 16.34 4.02 -3.37
N PHE A 165 17.21 3.10 -2.96
CA PHE A 165 18.08 3.23 -1.79
C PHE A 165 19.00 4.45 -1.86
N ASP A 166 19.54 4.76 -3.05
CA ASP A 166 20.44 5.90 -3.25
C ASP A 166 19.70 7.25 -3.31
N ASN A 167 18.37 7.21 -3.42
CA ASN A 167 17.50 8.37 -3.52
C ASN A 167 16.67 8.60 -2.25
N ILE A 168 17.03 8.01 -1.11
CA ILE A 168 16.35 8.27 0.17
C ILE A 168 16.69 9.71 0.62
N ARG A 169 15.77 10.63 0.35
CA ARG A 169 15.86 12.05 0.74
C ARG A 169 14.64 12.42 1.58
N LEU A 170 14.79 13.37 2.50
CA LEU A 170 13.70 13.85 3.36
C LEU A 170 12.42 14.24 2.57
N LYS A 171 12.58 14.78 1.36
CA LYS A 171 11.46 15.17 0.48
C LYS A 171 10.62 14.00 -0.04
N ARG A 172 11.11 12.77 0.04
CA ARG A 172 10.40 11.56 -0.41
C ARG A 172 9.67 10.85 0.72
N PHE A 173 9.83 11.33 1.96
CA PHE A 173 9.04 10.81 3.06
C PHE A 173 7.59 11.24 2.88
N VAL A 174 6.69 10.27 2.87
CA VAL A 174 5.26 10.48 2.93
C VAL A 174 4.85 10.44 4.38
N TRP A 175 4.29 11.55 4.84
CA TRP A 175 3.76 11.70 6.18
C TRP A 175 2.28 11.35 6.18
N ASN A 176 1.91 10.44 7.06
CA ASN A 176 0.54 9.99 7.22
C ASN A 176 0.05 10.28 8.64
N PHE A 177 -1.15 10.81 8.73
CA PHE A 177 -1.87 11.01 9.98
C PHE A 177 -3.12 10.15 9.99
N GLY A 178 -3.47 9.57 11.14
CA GLY A 178 -4.66 8.75 11.27
C GLY A 178 -5.18 8.64 12.70
N ILE A 179 -6.44 8.21 12.80
CA ILE A 179 -7.11 7.87 14.06
C ILE A 179 -7.44 6.37 14.02
N GLY A 180 -7.28 5.66 15.14
CA GLY A 180 -7.42 4.21 15.24
C GLY A 180 -6.14 3.46 14.84
N TYR A 181 -6.19 2.15 14.67
CA TYR A 181 -5.07 1.36 14.10
C TYR A 181 -5.17 1.30 12.56
N PRO A 182 -4.04 1.20 11.81
CA PRO A 182 -4.07 1.11 10.34
C PRO A 182 -4.87 -0.09 9.84
N PHE A 183 -4.74 -1.18 10.61
CA PHE A 183 -5.37 -2.47 10.46
C PHE A 183 -5.31 -3.22 11.78
#